data_AF-A0A948Z934-F1
#
_entry.id   AF-A0A948Z934-F1
#
_cell.length_a   1.000
_cell.length_b   1.000
_cell.length_c   1.000
_cell.angle_alpha   90.00
_cell.angle_beta   90.00
_cell.angle_gamma   90.00
#
_symmetry.space_group_name_H-M   'P 1'
#
loop_
_entity.id
_entity.type
_entity.pdbx_description
1 polymer ?
#
loop_
_entity_poly.entity_id
_entity_poly.type
_entity_poly.pdbx_seq_one_letter_code
_entity_poly.pdbx_strand_id
1 'polypeptide(L)'
;MPSFRASLAVIRVTGGRSPAEVLAAAQAGIATSWHIEDGFVDVDPLRRGGLPRVTVRFVVPWSNNANEDATAWQAARQLATHVGQVAQWRDLRVFRRTKGRWDAVDAA
;
A
#
# COMPACT_ATOMS: atom_id res chain seq x y z
N MET A 1 0.29 2.45 18.40
CA MET A 1 -0.22 3.04 17.15
C MET A 1 -0.84 1.94 16.32
N PRO A 2 -2.06 2.11 15.79
CA PRO A 2 -2.66 1.12 14.89
C PRO A 2 -1.84 0.98 13.60
N SER A 3 -1.59 -0.27 13.22
CA SER A 3 -0.76 -0.64 12.05
C SER A 3 -1.68 -1.00 10.89
N PHE A 4 -1.36 -0.46 9.72
CA PHE A 4 -2.11 -0.61 8.48
C PHE A 4 -1.20 -1.10 7.35
N ARG A 5 -1.80 -1.72 6.35
CA ARG A 5 -1.15 -2.02 5.07
C ARG A 5 -1.92 -1.36 3.95
N ALA A 6 -1.22 -0.65 3.07
CA ALA A 6 -1.73 -0.24 1.77
C ALA A 6 -1.11 -1.13 0.70
N SER A 7 -1.93 -1.62 -0.22
CA SER A 7 -1.51 -2.53 -1.28
C SER A 7 -2.19 -2.21 -2.60
N LEU A 8 -1.44 -2.23 -3.70
CA LEU A 8 -2.00 -2.15 -5.05
C LEU A 8 -1.39 -3.20 -5.96
N ALA A 9 -2.14 -3.59 -6.99
CA ALA A 9 -1.67 -4.50 -8.03
C ALA A 9 -0.99 -3.71 -9.16
N VAL A 10 0.21 -4.12 -9.54
CA VAL A 10 0.98 -3.49 -10.62
C VAL A 10 0.65 -4.19 -11.94
N ILE A 11 0.13 -3.44 -12.91
CA ILE A 11 -0.20 -3.95 -14.25
C ILE A 11 1.03 -3.93 -15.13
N ARG A 12 1.72 -2.78 -15.17
CA ARG A 12 2.88 -2.54 -16.04
C ARG A 12 3.75 -1.46 -15.45
N VAL A 13 5.06 -1.67 -15.46
CA VAL A 13 6.03 -0.65 -15.06
C VAL A 13 6.37 0.27 -16.25
N THR A 14 6.44 1.57 -16.01
CA THR A 14 6.71 2.59 -17.03
C THR A 14 8.21 2.72 -17.27
N GLY A 15 8.63 2.71 -18.54
CA GLY A 15 10.00 3.07 -18.93
C GLY A 15 11.09 2.07 -18.52
N GLY A 16 10.75 0.78 -18.42
CA GLY A 16 11.73 -0.27 -18.08
C GLY A 16 12.23 -0.25 -16.63
N ARG A 17 11.58 0.50 -15.74
CA ARG A 17 11.93 0.53 -14.31
C ARG A 17 11.76 -0.85 -13.65
N SER A 18 12.46 -1.03 -12.55
CA SER A 18 12.50 -2.26 -11.77
C SER A 18 11.37 -2.34 -10.72
N PRO A 19 11.02 -3.54 -10.23
CA PRO A 19 10.12 -3.69 -9.09
C PRO A 19 10.58 -2.94 -7.83
N ALA A 20 11.89 -2.82 -7.63
CA ALA A 20 12.47 -2.09 -6.52
C ALA A 20 12.15 -0.59 -6.58
N GLU A 21 12.17 0.01 -7.77
CA GLU A 21 11.77 1.41 -7.96
C GLU A 21 10.28 1.64 -7.71
N VAL A 22 9.42 0.66 -8.03
CA VAL A 22 7.99 0.74 -7.70
C VAL A 22 7.77 0.68 -6.19
N LEU A 23 8.50 -0.19 -5.48
CA LEU A 23 8.45 -0.24 -4.02
C LEU A 23 8.96 1.06 -3.40
N ALA A 24 10.06 1.61 -3.89
CA ALA A 24 10.61 2.89 -3.42
C ALA A 24 9.61 4.04 -3.62
N ALA A 25 8.92 4.10 -4.77
CA ALA A 25 7.87 5.09 -5.01
C ALA A 25 6.69 4.93 -4.05
N ALA A 26 6.26 3.68 -3.80
CA ALA A 26 5.20 3.39 -2.85
C ALA A 26 5.55 3.83 -1.42
N GLN A 27 6.79 3.56 -0.99
CA GLN A 27 7.29 3.99 0.31
C GLN A 27 7.41 5.51 0.38
N ALA A 28 7.93 6.17 -0.66
CA ALA A 28 8.04 7.63 -0.70
C ALA A 28 6.69 8.33 -0.47
N GLY A 29 5.61 7.83 -1.08
CA GLY A 29 4.27 8.39 -0.91
C GLY A 29 3.72 8.30 0.51
N ILE A 30 4.10 7.27 1.28
CA ILE A 30 3.67 7.14 2.68
C ILE A 30 4.62 7.90 3.62
N ALA A 31 5.93 7.84 3.36
CA ALA A 31 6.95 8.46 4.19
C ALA A 31 6.81 9.99 4.31
N THR A 32 6.04 10.62 3.40
CA THR A 32 5.69 12.05 3.49
C THR A 32 4.97 12.42 4.79
N SER A 33 4.17 11.50 5.36
CA SER A 33 3.31 11.83 6.52
C SER A 33 3.16 10.72 7.55
N TRP A 34 3.56 9.48 7.25
CA TRP A 34 3.42 8.34 8.15
C TRP A 34 4.71 7.55 8.30
N HIS A 35 4.91 6.99 9.49
CA HIS A 35 6.04 6.11 9.76
C HIS A 35 5.82 4.74 9.13
N ILE A 36 6.78 4.31 8.31
CA ILE A 36 6.77 3.01 7.63
C ILE A 36 7.45 1.99 8.54
N GLU A 37 6.77 0.85 8.71
CA GLU A 37 7.28 -0.27 9.49
C GLU A 37 7.85 -1.41 8.62
N ASP A 38 7.43 -1.51 7.36
CA ASP A 38 7.83 -2.56 6.42
C ASP A 38 7.35 -2.25 4.98
N GLY A 39 7.95 -2.87 3.97
CA GLY A 39 7.48 -2.79 2.59
C GLY A 39 8.06 -3.88 1.71
N PHE A 40 7.23 -4.47 0.84
CA PHE A 40 7.64 -5.57 -0.04
C PHE A 40 6.81 -5.63 -1.33
N VAL A 41 7.34 -6.34 -2.32
CA VAL A 41 6.62 -6.72 -3.54
C VAL A 41 6.23 -8.19 -3.43
N ASP A 42 4.93 -8.46 -3.38
CA ASP A 42 4.38 -9.81 -3.43
C ASP A 42 4.26 -10.29 -4.87
N VAL A 43 4.95 -11.38 -5.17
CA VAL A 43 4.96 -12.03 -6.49
C VAL A 43 4.21 -13.36 -6.49
N ASP A 44 3.70 -13.86 -5.35
CA ASP A 44 2.91 -15.11 -5.33
C ASP A 44 1.68 -15.06 -6.25
N PRO A 45 0.94 -13.93 -6.37
CA PRO A 45 -0.19 -13.84 -7.29
C PRO A 45 0.17 -14.20 -8.74
N LEU A 46 1.39 -13.94 -9.20
CA LEU A 46 1.84 -14.29 -10.56
C LEU A 46 1.75 -15.81 -10.81
N ARG A 47 1.98 -16.64 -9.79
CA ARG A 47 1.90 -18.11 -9.90
C ARG A 47 0.48 -18.60 -10.17
N ARG A 48 -0.52 -17.76 -9.94
CA ARG A 48 -1.96 -18.06 -10.10
C ARG A 48 -2.62 -17.23 -11.19
N GLY A 49 -1.82 -16.59 -12.06
CA GLY A 49 -2.30 -15.70 -13.13
C GLY A 49 -2.77 -14.32 -12.66
N GLY A 50 -2.47 -13.95 -11.41
CA GLY A 50 -2.71 -12.62 -10.86
C GLY A 50 -1.60 -11.62 -11.18
N LEU A 51 -1.72 -10.40 -10.63
CA LEU A 51 -0.71 -9.34 -10.77
C LEU A 51 0.15 -9.23 -9.51
N PRO A 52 1.45 -8.90 -9.62
CA PRO A 52 2.30 -8.66 -8.47
C PRO A 52 1.79 -7.43 -7.71
N ARG A 53 1.94 -7.44 -6.39
CA ARG A 53 1.41 -6.38 -5.53
C ARG A 53 2.51 -5.70 -4.75
N VAL A 54 2.53 -4.37 -4.76
CA VAL A 54 3.34 -3.62 -3.82
C VAL A 54 2.53 -3.43 -2.55
N THR A 55 3.15 -3.71 -1.41
CA THR A 55 2.51 -3.57 -0.09
C THR A 55 3.44 -2.81 0.84
N VAL A 56 2.92 -1.78 1.50
CA VAL A 56 3.65 -0.99 2.50
C VAL A 56 2.89 -1.04 3.82
N ARG A 57 3.59 -1.36 4.90
CA ARG A 57 3.08 -1.34 6.28
C ARG A 57 3.48 -0.03 6.94
N PHE A 58 2.52 0.62 7.59
CA PHE A 58 2.73 1.90 8.25
C PHE A 58 1.81 2.04 9.47
N VAL A 59 2.11 3.03 10.30
CA VAL A 59 1.28 3.35 11.48
C VAL A 59 0.60 4.70 11.31
N VAL A 60 -0.62 4.79 11.84
CA VAL A 60 -1.34 6.07 11.94
C VAL A 60 -1.45 6.51 13.39
N PRO A 61 -1.61 7.82 13.68
CA PRO A 61 -1.88 8.31 15.03
C PRO A 61 -3.13 7.65 15.63
N TRP A 62 -3.10 7.42 16.94
CA TRP A 62 -4.23 6.83 17.65
C TRP A 62 -5.43 7.79 17.66
N SER A 63 -6.62 7.28 17.33
CA SER A 63 -7.89 8.00 17.35
C SER A 63 -9.04 7.01 17.58
N ASN A 64 -10.15 7.19 16.86
CA ASN A 64 -11.20 6.18 16.71
C ASN A 64 -11.04 5.43 15.38
N ASN A 65 -11.64 4.24 15.29
CA ASN A 65 -11.52 3.37 14.12
C ASN A 65 -11.84 4.09 12.80
N ALA A 66 -12.94 4.85 12.74
CA ALA A 66 -13.35 5.52 11.50
C ALA A 66 -12.32 6.55 11.03
N ASN A 67 -11.79 7.36 11.94
CA ASN A 67 -10.75 8.35 11.62
C ASN A 67 -9.42 7.68 11.24
N GLU A 68 -9.05 6.60 11.91
CA GLU A 68 -7.85 5.84 11.61
C GLU A 68 -7.94 5.17 10.23
N ASP A 69 -9.08 4.57 9.90
CA ASP A 69 -9.36 3.94 8.62
C ASP A 69 -9.35 4.99 7.49
N ALA A 70 -9.97 6.15 7.70
CA ALA A 70 -9.94 7.26 6.76
C ALA A 70 -8.50 7.79 6.54
N THR A 71 -7.71 7.88 7.61
CA THR A 71 -6.29 8.28 7.56
C THR A 71 -5.46 7.24 6.79
N ALA A 72 -5.73 5.95 7.01
CA ALA A 72 -5.06 4.87 6.28
C ALA A 72 -5.39 4.91 4.78
N TRP A 73 -6.65 5.21 4.42
CA TRP A 73 -7.04 5.45 3.02
C TRP A 73 -6.38 6.68 2.41
N GLN A 74 -6.17 7.75 3.18
CA GLN A 74 -5.39 8.89 2.73
C GLN A 74 -3.95 8.50 2.40
N ALA A 75 -3.30 7.71 3.26
CA ALA A 75 -1.95 7.19 3.00
C ALA A 75 -1.92 6.28 1.77
N ALA A 76 -2.91 5.41 1.60
CA ALA A 76 -3.03 4.54 0.44
C ALA A 76 -3.20 5.31 -0.88
N ARG A 77 -3.95 6.42 -0.86
CA ARG A 77 -4.05 7.33 -2.01
C ARG A 77 -2.72 8.02 -2.33
N GLN A 78 -1.94 8.42 -1.33
CA GLN A 78 -0.61 8.98 -1.56
C GLN A 78 0.36 7.95 -2.16
N LEU A 79 0.35 6.72 -1.64
CA LEU A 79 1.06 5.58 -2.23
C LEU A 79 0.68 5.41 -3.71
N ALA A 80 -0.62 5.38 -4.00
CA ALA A 80 -1.14 5.15 -5.34
C ALA A 80 -0.74 6.27 -6.33
N THR A 81 -0.78 7.52 -5.90
CA THR A 81 -0.32 8.68 -6.68
C THR A 81 1.16 8.54 -7.05
N HIS A 82 2.02 8.19 -6.10
CA HIS A 82 3.46 8.05 -6.34
C HIS A 82 3.79 6.85 -7.23
N VAL A 83 3.15 5.70 -6.97
CA VAL A 83 3.29 4.52 -7.86
C VAL A 83 2.81 4.84 -9.28
N GLY A 84 1.76 5.64 -9.43
CA GLY A 84 1.23 6.07 -10.73
C GLY A 84 2.25 6.80 -11.61
N GLN A 85 3.29 7.39 -11.03
CA GLN A 85 4.38 8.06 -11.77
C GLN A 85 5.35 7.07 -12.41
N VAL A 86 5.45 5.85 -11.87
CA VAL A 86 6.42 4.83 -12.28
C VAL A 86 5.78 3.56 -12.83
N ALA A 87 4.49 3.33 -12.60
CA ALA A 87 3.77 2.15 -13.04
C ALA A 87 2.26 2.38 -13.20
N GLN A 88 1.63 1.65 -14.13
CA GLN A 88 0.19 1.46 -14.18
C GLN A 88 -0.23 0.45 -13.11
N TRP A 89 -1.28 0.77 -12.36
CA TRP A 89 -1.76 -0.04 -11.25
C TRP A 89 -3.29 -0.14 -11.24
N ARG A 90 -3.81 -1.09 -10.46
CA ARG A 90 -5.24 -1.22 -10.14
C ARG A 90 -5.43 -1.78 -8.73
N ASP A 91 -6.70 -1.86 -8.31
CA ASP A 91 -7.12 -2.65 -7.15
C ASP A 91 -6.37 -2.22 -5.87
N LEU A 92 -6.47 -0.94 -5.53
CA LEU A 92 -5.96 -0.38 -4.29
C LEU A 92 -6.75 -0.93 -3.10
N ARG A 93 -6.05 -1.40 -2.07
CA ARG A 93 -6.63 -2.01 -0.87
C ARG A 93 -5.95 -1.48 0.38
N VAL A 94 -6.72 -1.37 1.45
CA VAL A 94 -6.25 -1.06 2.80
C VAL A 94 -6.60 -2.20 3.73
N PHE A 95 -5.67 -2.53 4.62
CA PHE A 95 -5.88 -3.53 5.66
C PHE A 95 -5.48 -2.99 7.02
N ARG A 96 -6.23 -3.35 8.05
CA ARG A 96 -5.96 -3.02 9.44
C ARG A 96 -5.42 -4.23 10.17
N ARG A 97 -4.42 -4.03 11.03
CA ARG A 97 -3.92 -5.10 11.89
C ARG A 97 -4.81 -5.28 13.12
N THR A 98 -5.50 -6.41 13.22
CA THR A 98 -6.34 -6.76 14.37
C THR A 98 -5.90 -8.10 14.95
N LYS A 99 -5.44 -8.10 16.21
CA LYS A 99 -5.04 -9.33 16.93
C LYS A 99 -4.13 -10.26 16.10
N GLY A 100 -3.16 -9.68 15.38
CA GLY A 100 -2.20 -10.41 14.55
C GLY A 100 -2.65 -10.73 13.12
N ARG A 101 -3.93 -10.48 12.77
CA ARG A 101 -4.48 -10.65 11.43
C ARG A 101 -4.56 -9.33 10.68
N TRP A 102 -4.74 -9.40 9.36
CA TRP A 102 -4.96 -8.25 8.48
C TRP A 102 -6.38 -8.30 7.94
N ASP A 103 -7.24 -7.43 8.45
CA ASP A 103 -8.64 -7.34 8.05
C ASP A 103 -8.78 -6.26 6.98
N ALA A 104 -9.59 -6.51 5.95
CA ALA A 104 -9.84 -5.52 4.91
C ALA A 104 -10.60 -4.32 5.49
N VAL A 105 -10.20 -3.12 5.06
CA VAL A 105 -10.88 -1.87 5.39
C VAL A 105 -11.61 -1.43 4.14
N ASP A 106 -12.92 -1.30 4.22
CA ASP A 106 -13.72 -0.83 3.09
C ASP A 106 -13.37 0.63 2.76
N ALA A 107 -13.37 0.96 1.47
CA ALA A 107 -13.27 2.34 1.05
C ALA A 107 -14.55 3.07 1.46
N ALA A 108 -14.39 4.12 2.28
CA ALA A 108 -15.48 5.05 2.58
C ALA A 108 -15.89 5.86 1.33
#